data_AF-A0A1Q3D218-F1
#
_entry.id   AF-A0A1Q3D218-F1
#
_cell.length_a   1.000
_cell.length_b   1.000
_cell.length_c   1.000
_cell.angle_alpha   90.00
_cell.angle_beta   90.00
_cell.angle_gamma   90.00
#
_symmetry.space_group_name_H-M   'P 1'
#
loop_
_entity.id
_entity.type
_entity.pdbx_description
1 polymer ?
#
loop_
_entity_poly.entity_id
_entity_poly.type
_entity_poly.pdbx_seq_one_letter_code
_entity_poly.pdbx_strand_id
1 'polypeptide(L)'
;YKVSSDTLFALIVLIIYIVYFTVTFSVNNNMVTIEVLTGSNFKKWKEDIEFTMKMADVDLSLVTDKAGELIVASTDDEKLVHAAWMKSNCICLLSMRRSILDHLKSGIPTDCIAKELMIAISERYRVSSNADIGSLLQVLFNMKYDGNGGVRDYVIRMVDYQTKLNALKVDLPDTCIVHQALNTLPPKFSIIKTNYNSQDESWSINDLIFRVVSEEEKLNKE
;
A
#
# COMPACT_ATOMS: atom_id res chain seq x y z
N TYR A 1 -22.54 -30.85 -3.48
CA TYR A 1 -21.34 -30.24 -4.09
C TYR A 1 -20.10 -30.77 -3.37
N LYS A 2 -19.20 -31.47 -4.08
CA LYS A 2 -17.95 -31.98 -3.52
C LYS A 2 -16.87 -30.94 -3.84
N VAL A 3 -16.38 -30.22 -2.83
CA VAL A 3 -15.28 -29.25 -3.01
C VAL A 3 -14.04 -30.03 -3.44
N SER A 4 -13.30 -29.56 -4.45
CA SER A 4 -12.10 -30.24 -4.92
C SER A 4 -10.99 -30.18 -3.86
N SER A 5 -10.06 -31.14 -3.90
CA SER A 5 -8.91 -31.18 -2.98
C SER A 5 -8.08 -29.90 -3.06
N ASP A 6 -7.91 -29.35 -4.27
CA ASP A 6 -7.13 -28.13 -4.49
C ASP A 6 -7.80 -26.90 -3.90
N THR A 7 -9.13 -26.78 -4.04
CA THR A 7 -9.90 -25.71 -3.42
C THR A 7 -9.86 -25.81 -1.89
N LEU A 8 -9.96 -27.02 -1.34
CA LEU A 8 -9.85 -27.23 0.10
C LEU A 8 -8.46 -26.84 0.63
N PHE A 9 -7.40 -27.24 -0.07
CA PHE A 9 -6.03 -26.88 0.28
C PHE A 9 -5.82 -25.36 0.23
N ALA A 10 -6.27 -24.68 -0.83
CA ALA A 10 -6.19 -23.23 -0.95
C ALA A 10 -6.93 -22.50 0.19
N LEU A 11 -8.11 -23.00 0.58
CA LEU A 11 -8.86 -22.44 1.71
C LEU A 11 -8.13 -22.62 3.04
N ILE A 12 -7.51 -23.80 3.28
CA ILE A 12 -6.73 -24.04 4.49
C ILE A 12 -5.54 -23.08 4.56
N VAL A 13 -4.80 -22.92 3.46
CA VAL A 13 -3.66 -21.99 3.39
C VAL A 13 -4.13 -20.56 3.65
N LEU A 14 -5.26 -20.15 3.08
CA LEU A 14 -5.83 -18.82 3.30
C LEU A 14 -6.23 -18.60 4.78
N ILE A 15 -6.86 -19.59 5.42
CA ILE A 15 -7.24 -19.52 6.83
C ILE A 15 -6.00 -19.40 7.70
N ILE A 16 -4.98 -20.23 7.47
CA ILE A 16 -3.71 -20.16 8.19
C ILE A 16 -3.10 -18.76 8.00
N TYR A 17 -3.05 -18.26 6.77
CA TYR A 17 -2.52 -16.92 6.51
C TYR A 17 -3.26 -15.84 7.31
N ILE A 18 -4.60 -15.82 7.27
CA ILE A 18 -5.40 -14.85 8.04
C ILE A 18 -5.12 -14.97 9.53
N VAL A 19 -5.12 -16.18 10.08
CA VAL A 19 -4.92 -16.43 11.53
C VAL A 19 -3.53 -15.99 12.01
N TYR A 20 -2.49 -16.16 11.19
CA TYR A 20 -1.12 -15.85 11.59
C TYR A 20 -0.67 -14.44 11.21
N PHE A 21 -1.20 -13.86 10.13
CA PHE A 21 -0.74 -12.59 9.56
C PHE A 21 -1.76 -11.47 9.62
N THR A 22 -2.86 -11.62 10.36
CA THR A 22 -3.76 -10.51 10.68
C THR A 22 -4.07 -10.45 12.16
N VAL A 23 -4.32 -9.25 12.66
CA VAL A 23 -4.84 -9.03 14.00
C VAL A 23 -6.17 -8.32 13.89
N THR A 24 -7.20 -8.93 14.46
CA THR A 24 -8.53 -8.33 14.57
C THR A 24 -8.84 -7.97 16.01
N PHE A 25 -9.30 -6.74 16.24
CA PHE A 25 -9.73 -6.24 17.55
C PHE A 25 -10.82 -5.18 17.38
N SER A 26 -11.47 -4.77 18.47
CA SER A 26 -12.49 -3.73 18.46
C SER A 26 -12.01 -2.48 19.18
N VAL A 27 -12.24 -1.31 18.59
CA VAL A 27 -11.97 0.01 19.18
C VAL A 27 -13.18 0.91 18.97
N ASN A 28 -13.75 1.44 20.04
CA ASN A 28 -14.92 2.32 19.99
C ASN A 28 -16.04 1.76 19.08
N ASN A 29 -16.36 0.47 19.23
CA ASN A 29 -17.35 -0.29 18.45
C ASN A 29 -17.02 -0.48 16.95
N ASN A 30 -15.82 -0.09 16.50
CA ASN A 30 -15.33 -0.39 15.16
C ASN A 30 -14.54 -1.69 15.19
N MET A 31 -14.81 -2.60 14.25
CA MET A 31 -14.00 -3.79 14.04
C MET A 31 -12.81 -3.43 13.16
N VAL A 32 -11.62 -3.66 13.70
CA VAL A 32 -10.33 -3.31 13.11
C VAL A 32 -9.64 -4.60 12.71
N THR A 33 -9.17 -4.71 11.48
CA THR A 33 -8.28 -5.80 11.04
C THR A 33 -7.06 -5.21 10.38
N ILE A 34 -5.89 -5.50 10.93
CA ILE A 34 -4.60 -4.99 10.46
C ILE A 34 -3.71 -6.18 10.12
N GLU A 35 -3.06 -6.15 8.96
CA GLU A 35 -2.04 -7.11 8.59
C GLU A 35 -0.86 -7.01 9.56
N VAL A 36 -0.27 -8.12 10.00
CA VAL A 36 0.88 -8.09 10.90
C VAL A 36 2.11 -7.55 10.14
N LEU A 37 2.88 -6.67 10.76
CA LEU A 37 4.15 -6.20 10.23
C LEU A 37 5.13 -7.37 10.13
N THR A 38 5.48 -7.75 8.88
CA THR A 38 6.41 -8.84 8.55
C THR A 38 7.78 -8.35 8.09
N GLY A 39 7.90 -7.03 7.90
CA GLY A 39 9.14 -6.34 7.52
C GLY A 39 9.12 -5.79 6.10
N SER A 40 8.54 -6.51 5.14
CA SER A 40 8.38 -6.04 3.75
C SER A 40 7.12 -5.22 3.51
N ASN A 41 6.15 -5.28 4.43
CA ASN A 41 4.83 -4.64 4.29
C ASN A 41 4.68 -3.33 5.09
N PHE A 42 5.77 -2.73 5.58
CA PHE A 42 5.73 -1.57 6.48
C PHE A 42 4.86 -0.42 5.97
N LYS A 43 4.96 -0.05 4.68
CA LYS A 43 4.18 1.05 4.11
C LYS A 43 2.67 0.81 4.26
N LYS A 44 2.20 -0.37 3.85
CA LYS A 44 0.79 -0.78 3.97
C LYS A 44 0.37 -0.88 5.44
N TRP A 45 1.19 -1.52 6.28
CA TRP A 45 0.93 -1.64 7.71
C TRP A 45 0.71 -0.27 8.39
N LYS A 46 1.55 0.71 8.07
CA LYS A 46 1.44 2.06 8.59
C LYS A 46 0.16 2.75 8.12
N GLU A 47 -0.14 2.67 6.82
CA GLU A 47 -1.38 3.21 6.24
C GLU A 47 -2.62 2.60 6.91
N ASP A 48 -2.65 1.28 7.13
CA ASP A 48 -3.76 0.58 7.79
C ASP A 48 -3.94 1.01 9.25
N ILE A 49 -2.83 1.20 9.98
CA ILE A 49 -2.86 1.71 11.36
C ILE A 49 -3.43 3.14 11.39
N GLU A 50 -2.88 4.05 10.60
CA GLU A 50 -3.29 5.46 10.58
C GLU A 50 -4.77 5.60 10.17
N PHE A 51 -5.18 4.90 9.11
CA PHE A 51 -6.56 4.88 8.65
C PHE A 51 -7.50 4.36 9.73
N THR A 52 -7.16 3.23 10.36
CA THR A 52 -8.07 2.59 11.30
C THR A 52 -8.17 3.35 12.63
N MET A 53 -7.06 3.89 13.15
CA MET A 53 -7.10 4.70 14.37
C MET A 53 -7.95 5.96 14.16
N LYS A 54 -7.88 6.57 12.97
CA LYS A 54 -8.71 7.70 12.60
C LYS A 54 -10.19 7.33 12.46
N MET A 55 -10.49 6.21 11.80
CA MET A 55 -11.87 5.70 11.69
C MET A 55 -12.49 5.40 13.06
N ALA A 56 -11.68 4.99 14.03
CA ALA A 56 -12.12 4.70 15.38
C ALA A 56 -12.12 5.91 16.33
N ASP A 57 -11.80 7.12 15.85
CA ASP A 57 -11.71 8.36 16.65
C ASP A 57 -10.72 8.23 17.83
N VAL A 58 -9.53 7.68 17.54
CA VAL A 58 -8.45 7.47 18.52
C VAL A 58 -7.08 7.83 17.96
N ASP A 59 -6.97 8.60 16.88
CA ASP A 59 -5.71 9.00 16.25
C ASP A 59 -5.04 10.23 16.85
N LEU A 60 -5.70 10.91 17.80
CA LEU A 60 -5.22 12.17 18.40
C LEU A 60 -3.74 12.13 18.82
N SER A 61 -3.30 11.07 19.51
CA SER A 61 -1.91 10.89 19.95
C SER A 61 -0.90 10.58 18.84
N LEU A 62 -1.36 10.22 17.64
CA LEU A 62 -0.50 10.03 16.46
C LEU A 62 -0.26 11.36 15.74
N VAL A 63 -1.25 12.26 15.78
CA VAL A 63 -1.23 13.51 14.99
C VAL A 63 -0.82 14.74 15.81
N THR A 64 -1.13 14.79 17.11
CA THR A 64 -0.76 15.91 17.98
C THR A 64 0.35 15.55 18.95
N ASP A 65 1.12 16.55 19.36
CA ASP A 65 2.06 16.39 20.47
C ASP A 65 1.30 16.24 21.80
N LYS A 66 1.97 15.64 22.79
CA LYS A 66 1.42 15.50 24.14
C LYS A 66 1.22 16.88 24.74
N ALA A 67 -0.01 17.20 25.14
CA ALA A 67 -0.29 18.42 25.88
C ALA A 67 0.49 18.44 27.21
N GLY A 68 0.76 19.64 27.73
CA GLY A 68 1.42 19.83 29.02
C GLY A 68 0.71 19.07 30.16
N GLU A 69 1.44 18.84 31.25
CA GLU A 69 0.84 18.23 32.44
C GLU A 69 -0.27 19.10 33.00
N LEU A 70 -1.35 18.46 33.44
CA LEU A 70 -2.47 19.14 34.09
C LEU A 70 -1.99 19.78 35.40
N ILE A 71 -2.38 21.03 35.63
CA ILE A 71 -2.13 21.74 36.88
C ILE A 71 -3.43 21.87 37.68
N VAL A 72 -3.35 22.26 38.96
CA VAL A 72 -4.53 22.43 39.82
C VAL A 72 -5.54 23.44 39.24
N ALA A 73 -5.05 24.43 38.49
CA ALA A 73 -5.87 25.43 37.81
C ALA A 73 -6.47 24.97 36.46
N SER A 74 -6.17 23.75 36.01
CA SER A 74 -6.64 23.27 34.72
C SER A 74 -8.16 23.18 34.67
N THR A 75 -8.73 23.64 33.56
CA THR A 75 -10.17 23.61 33.33
C THR A 75 -10.66 22.18 33.12
N ASP A 76 -11.97 21.95 33.28
CA ASP A 76 -12.52 20.62 33.05
C ASP A 76 -12.42 20.20 31.57
N ASP A 77 -12.50 21.15 30.64
CA ASP A 77 -12.27 20.90 29.21
C ASP A 77 -10.82 20.45 28.93
N GLU A 78 -9.83 21.08 29.57
CA GLU A 78 -8.42 20.67 29.47
C GLU A 78 -8.19 19.26 29.99
N LYS A 79 -8.84 18.89 31.11
CA LYS A 79 -8.79 17.53 31.67
C LYS A 79 -9.42 16.52 30.72
N LEU A 80 -10.53 16.85 30.07
CA LEU A 80 -11.20 15.99 29.09
C LEU A 80 -10.33 15.74 27.87
N VAL A 81 -9.72 16.79 27.31
CA VAL A 81 -8.79 16.68 26.18
C VAL A 81 -7.57 15.84 26.56
N HIS A 82 -7.00 16.06 27.75
CA HIS A 82 -5.88 15.26 28.24
C HIS A 82 -6.25 13.77 28.39
N ALA A 83 -7.41 13.47 28.97
CA ALA A 83 -7.89 12.10 29.11
C ALA A 83 -8.13 11.42 27.76
N ALA A 84 -8.73 12.13 26.80
CA ALA A 84 -8.93 11.64 25.43
C ALA A 84 -7.59 11.35 24.74
N TRP A 85 -6.60 12.23 24.89
CA TRP A 85 -5.25 12.05 24.36
C TRP A 85 -4.56 10.83 24.97
N MET A 86 -4.62 10.66 26.29
CA MET A 86 -4.03 9.51 26.99
C MET A 86 -4.68 8.18 26.59
N LYS A 87 -6.02 8.18 26.41
CA LYS A 87 -6.76 7.02 25.90
C LYS A 87 -6.31 6.68 24.47
N SER A 88 -6.26 7.67 23.58
CA SER A 88 -5.75 7.52 22.21
C SER A 88 -4.33 6.94 22.20
N ASN A 89 -3.44 7.48 23.03
CA ASN A 89 -2.05 7.03 23.15
C ASN A 89 -1.95 5.56 23.55
N CYS A 90 -2.71 5.15 24.58
CA CYS A 90 -2.75 3.76 25.05
C CYS A 90 -3.24 2.81 23.94
N ILE A 91 -4.35 3.16 23.27
CA ILE A 91 -4.95 2.32 22.23
C ILE A 91 -4.02 2.18 21.03
N CYS A 92 -3.41 3.28 20.56
CA CYS A 92 -2.48 3.26 19.44
C CYS A 92 -1.23 2.41 19.75
N LEU A 93 -0.65 2.56 20.95
CA LEU A 93 0.49 1.76 21.40
C LEU A 93 0.18 0.26 21.41
N LEU A 94 -0.97 -0.13 21.98
CA LEU A 94 -1.39 -1.53 22.04
C LEU A 94 -1.65 -2.08 20.64
N SER A 95 -2.31 -1.30 19.78
CA SER A 95 -2.63 -1.67 18.40
C SER A 95 -1.36 -1.95 17.60
N MET A 96 -0.41 -1.01 17.60
CA MET A 96 0.87 -1.17 16.91
C MET A 96 1.67 -2.35 17.48
N ARG A 97 1.82 -2.46 18.80
CA ARG A 97 2.61 -3.54 19.41
C ARG A 97 2.01 -4.92 19.16
N ARG A 98 0.67 -5.01 19.09
CA ARG A 98 0.00 -6.28 18.82
C ARG A 98 0.16 -6.70 17.36
N SER A 99 0.21 -5.75 16.43
CA SER A 99 0.33 -5.99 14.99
C SER A 99 1.77 -6.06 14.48
N ILE A 100 2.76 -6.35 15.34
CA ILE A 100 4.17 -6.54 14.95
C ILE A 100 4.59 -7.96 15.30
N LEU A 101 5.30 -8.66 14.40
CA LEU A 101 5.87 -9.98 14.69
C LEU A 101 6.84 -9.90 15.88
N ASP A 102 6.82 -10.91 16.75
CA ASP A 102 7.58 -10.87 18.00
C ASP A 102 9.08 -10.65 17.82
N HIS A 103 9.69 -11.28 16.83
CA HIS A 103 11.11 -11.10 16.55
C HIS A 103 11.45 -9.70 16.01
N LEU A 104 10.47 -8.96 15.48
CA LEU A 104 10.64 -7.57 15.03
C LEU A 104 10.44 -6.57 16.17
N LYS A 105 9.91 -7.00 17.33
CA LYS A 105 9.80 -6.13 18.52
C LYS A 105 11.14 -5.86 19.17
N SER A 106 12.14 -6.70 18.94
CA SER A 106 13.49 -6.46 19.49
C SER A 106 14.02 -5.13 18.97
N GLY A 107 14.43 -4.21 19.86
CA GLY A 107 14.95 -2.90 19.50
C GLY A 107 13.89 -1.81 19.26
N ILE A 108 12.62 -2.11 19.50
CA ILE A 108 11.56 -1.10 19.55
C ILE A 108 11.47 -0.52 20.97
N PRO A 109 11.31 0.82 21.15
CA PRO A 109 11.17 1.42 22.47
C PRO A 109 9.94 0.89 23.25
N THR A 110 10.14 0.57 24.53
CA THR A 110 9.09 0.09 25.45
C THR A 110 8.38 1.23 26.19
N ASP A 111 9.12 2.29 26.53
CA ASP A 111 8.63 3.40 27.33
C ASP A 111 8.61 4.68 26.47
N CYS A 112 7.64 4.76 25.58
CA CYS A 112 7.44 5.88 24.66
C CYS A 112 5.95 6.13 24.41
N ILE A 113 5.64 7.29 23.84
CA ILE A 113 4.27 7.59 23.37
C ILE A 113 4.04 7.02 21.95
N ALA A 114 2.78 6.91 21.54
CA ALA A 114 2.38 6.31 20.27
C ALA A 114 3.09 6.98 19.07
N LYS A 115 3.17 8.31 19.05
CA LYS A 115 3.87 9.06 18.00
C LYS A 115 5.35 8.68 17.90
N GLU A 116 6.04 8.62 19.03
CA GLU A 116 7.46 8.23 19.09
C GLU A 116 7.66 6.78 18.64
N LEU A 117 6.75 5.87 19.04
CA LEU A 117 6.77 4.49 18.58
C LEU A 117 6.66 4.39 17.05
N MET A 118 5.68 5.10 16.46
CA MET A 118 5.49 5.12 15.00
C MET A 118 6.72 5.69 14.27
N ILE A 119 7.36 6.73 14.83
CA ILE A 119 8.59 7.31 14.28
C ILE A 119 9.72 6.28 14.33
N ALA A 120 9.97 5.65 15.48
CA ALA A 120 11.04 4.66 15.63
C ALA A 120 10.87 3.46 14.68
N ILE A 121 9.62 3.00 14.48
CA ILE A 121 9.32 1.94 13.49
C ILE A 121 9.57 2.48 12.07
N SER A 122 9.10 3.69 11.75
CA SER A 122 9.32 4.32 10.43
C SER A 122 10.79 4.45 10.08
N GLU A 123 11.64 4.81 11.03
CA GLU A 123 13.08 4.92 10.83
C GLU A 123 13.73 3.56 10.58
N ARG A 124 13.31 2.52 11.30
CA ARG A 124 13.81 1.16 11.14
C ARG A 124 13.51 0.56 9.76
N TYR A 125 12.36 0.89 9.20
CA TYR A 125 11.92 0.44 7.87
C TYR A 125 12.11 1.49 6.79
N ARG A 126 12.92 2.52 7.05
CA ARG A 126 13.22 3.56 6.07
C ARG A 126 13.98 2.93 4.91
N VAL A 127 13.30 2.76 3.78
CA VAL A 127 13.94 2.42 2.52
C VAL A 127 14.63 3.67 1.98
N SER A 128 15.86 3.53 1.49
CA SER A 128 16.53 4.65 0.84
C SER A 128 15.86 4.95 -0.49
N SER A 129 15.76 6.24 -0.86
CA SER A 129 15.17 6.63 -2.15
C SER A 129 15.83 5.93 -3.34
N ASN A 130 17.13 5.63 -3.26
CA ASN A 130 17.84 4.88 -4.31
C ASN A 130 17.40 3.42 -4.40
N ALA A 131 17.14 2.76 -3.27
CA ALA A 131 16.60 1.39 -3.26
C ALA A 131 15.17 1.37 -3.79
N ASP A 132 14.34 2.36 -3.42
CA ASP A 132 12.99 2.52 -3.96
C ASP A 132 13.01 2.72 -5.48
N ILE A 133 13.85 3.64 -5.99
CA ILE A 133 14.05 3.86 -7.43
C ILE A 133 14.44 2.54 -8.12
N GLY A 134 15.44 1.83 -7.58
CA GLY A 134 15.89 0.55 -8.15
C GLY A 134 14.77 -0.49 -8.22
N SER A 135 13.98 -0.62 -7.16
CA SER A 135 12.85 -1.56 -7.12
C SER A 135 11.73 -1.18 -8.09
N LEU A 136 11.38 0.11 -8.20
CA LEU A 136 10.34 0.61 -9.09
C LEU A 136 10.74 0.43 -10.56
N LEU A 137 11.98 0.76 -10.92
CA LEU A 137 12.52 0.53 -12.25
C LEU A 137 12.53 -0.97 -12.58
N GLN A 138 12.98 -1.81 -11.65
CA GLN A 138 12.98 -3.25 -11.85
C GLN A 138 11.57 -3.79 -12.12
N VAL A 139 10.56 -3.35 -11.36
CA VAL A 139 9.18 -3.80 -11.58
C VAL A 139 8.65 -3.27 -12.92
N LEU A 140 8.81 -1.98 -13.22
CA LEU A 140 8.32 -1.37 -14.46
C LEU A 140 8.92 -2.03 -15.71
N PHE A 141 10.22 -2.33 -15.70
CA PHE A 141 10.89 -2.88 -16.89
C PHE A 141 10.75 -4.40 -17.03
N ASN A 142 10.40 -5.13 -15.96
CA ASN A 142 10.23 -6.58 -15.99
C ASN A 142 8.76 -7.05 -15.97
N MET A 143 7.81 -6.16 -15.69
CA MET A 143 6.38 -6.53 -15.71
C MET A 143 5.94 -6.93 -17.11
N LYS A 144 5.04 -7.92 -17.17
CA LYS A 144 4.40 -8.41 -18.39
C LYS A 144 2.90 -8.51 -18.13
N TYR A 145 2.10 -8.31 -19.16
CA TYR A 145 0.66 -8.53 -19.04
C TYR A 145 0.39 -10.04 -19.05
N ASP A 146 -0.16 -10.53 -17.94
CA ASP A 146 -0.46 -11.95 -17.69
C ASP A 146 -1.87 -12.35 -18.16
N GLY A 147 -2.64 -11.41 -18.71
CA GLY A 147 -4.02 -11.63 -19.13
C GLY A 147 -5.03 -11.57 -17.98
N ASN A 148 -4.60 -11.21 -16.77
CA ASN A 148 -5.48 -11.02 -15.63
C ASN A 148 -5.81 -9.53 -15.43
N GLY A 149 -7.09 -9.24 -15.18
CA GLY A 149 -7.63 -7.87 -15.26
C GLY A 149 -7.69 -7.37 -16.72
N GLY A 150 -8.12 -6.11 -16.92
CA GLY A 150 -8.15 -5.52 -18.26
C GLY A 150 -6.80 -4.93 -18.67
N VAL A 151 -6.53 -4.86 -19.99
CA VAL A 151 -5.30 -4.25 -20.52
C VAL A 151 -5.18 -2.76 -20.16
N ARG A 152 -6.31 -2.08 -19.95
CA ARG A 152 -6.36 -0.71 -19.43
C ARG A 152 -5.68 -0.62 -18.06
N ASP A 153 -6.05 -1.50 -17.14
CA ASP A 153 -5.52 -1.50 -15.77
C ASP A 153 -4.03 -1.82 -15.79
N TYR A 154 -3.60 -2.69 -16.70
CA TYR A 154 -2.18 -2.97 -16.91
C TYR A 154 -1.38 -1.72 -17.28
N VAL A 155 -1.86 -0.93 -18.26
CA VAL A 155 -1.20 0.32 -18.67
C VAL A 155 -1.25 1.34 -17.53
N ILE A 156 -2.39 1.50 -16.84
CA ILE A 156 -2.50 2.42 -15.71
C ILE A 156 -1.52 2.06 -14.58
N ARG A 157 -1.27 0.77 -14.31
CA ARG A 157 -0.23 0.34 -13.36
C ARG A 157 1.18 0.80 -13.79
N MET A 158 1.49 0.82 -15.09
CA MET A 158 2.77 1.37 -15.56
C MET A 158 2.90 2.87 -15.30
N VAL A 159 1.82 3.63 -15.52
CA VAL A 159 1.76 5.07 -15.24
C VAL A 159 1.88 5.36 -13.74
N ASP A 160 1.34 4.50 -12.89
CA ASP A 160 1.52 4.60 -11.44
C ASP A 160 3.02 4.46 -11.06
N TYR A 161 3.75 3.50 -11.65
CA TYR A 161 5.20 3.38 -11.44
C TYR A 161 5.96 4.61 -11.96
N GLN A 162 5.60 5.14 -13.13
CA GLN A 162 6.15 6.39 -13.67
C GLN A 162 5.95 7.55 -12.68
N THR A 163 4.73 7.71 -12.16
CA THR A 163 4.37 8.80 -11.23
C THR A 163 5.17 8.69 -9.93
N LYS A 164 5.34 7.48 -9.41
CA LYS A 164 6.17 7.21 -8.22
C LYS A 164 7.66 7.52 -8.46
N LEU A 165 8.19 7.19 -9.64
CA LEU A 165 9.56 7.55 -10.03
C LEU A 165 9.74 9.07 -10.16
N ASN A 166 8.79 9.75 -10.77
CA ASN A 166 8.81 11.22 -10.90
C ASN A 166 8.79 11.90 -9.52
N ALA A 167 8.01 11.39 -8.57
CA ALA A 167 8.01 11.86 -7.18
C ALA A 167 9.38 11.69 -6.47
N LEU A 168 10.19 10.73 -6.92
CA LEU A 168 11.57 10.50 -6.47
C LEU A 168 12.61 11.24 -7.32
N LYS A 169 12.19 12.22 -8.14
CA LYS A 169 13.03 13.03 -9.05
C LYS A 169 13.69 12.22 -10.17
N VAL A 170 13.16 11.04 -10.51
CA VAL A 170 13.53 10.30 -11.72
C VAL A 170 12.49 10.64 -12.77
N ASP A 171 12.84 11.60 -13.64
CA ASP A 171 11.96 12.03 -14.73
C ASP A 171 11.90 10.94 -15.82
N LEU A 172 10.74 10.31 -15.96
CA LEU A 172 10.50 9.29 -16.96
C LEU A 172 9.45 9.79 -17.96
N PRO A 173 9.81 9.98 -19.24
CA PRO A 173 8.88 10.52 -20.23
C PRO A 173 7.78 9.51 -20.59
N ASP A 174 6.60 10.00 -20.96
CA ASP A 174 5.46 9.19 -21.40
C ASP A 174 5.83 8.24 -22.54
N THR A 175 6.73 8.67 -23.43
CA THR A 175 7.25 7.85 -24.52
C THR A 175 7.88 6.55 -24.02
N CYS A 176 8.56 6.57 -22.86
CA CYS A 176 9.12 5.36 -22.26
C CYS A 176 8.00 4.37 -21.87
N ILE A 177 6.93 4.87 -21.25
CA ILE A 177 5.77 4.04 -20.86
C ILE A 177 5.08 3.46 -22.08
N VAL A 178 4.90 4.24 -23.14
CA VAL A 178 4.31 3.77 -24.39
C VAL A 178 5.13 2.64 -25.00
N HIS A 179 6.45 2.82 -25.15
CA HIS A 179 7.33 1.78 -25.68
C HIS A 179 7.35 0.54 -24.78
N GLN A 180 7.40 0.73 -23.47
CA GLN A 180 7.46 -0.39 -22.52
C GLN A 180 6.17 -1.20 -22.52
N ALA A 181 5.00 -0.56 -22.56
CA ALA A 181 3.72 -1.24 -22.70
C ALA A 181 3.68 -2.08 -23.99
N LEU A 182 4.00 -1.48 -25.14
CA LEU A 182 4.00 -2.17 -26.43
C LEU A 182 5.00 -3.34 -26.50
N ASN A 183 6.10 -3.28 -25.76
CA ASN A 183 7.10 -4.34 -25.71
C ASN A 183 6.72 -5.52 -24.80
N THR A 184 5.83 -5.29 -23.82
CA THR A 184 5.49 -6.27 -22.78
C THR A 184 4.09 -6.85 -22.93
N LEU A 185 3.29 -6.29 -23.84
CA LEU A 185 2.01 -6.87 -24.24
C LEU A 185 2.22 -8.22 -24.95
N PRO A 186 1.31 -9.19 -24.76
CA PRO A 186 1.39 -10.50 -25.39
C PRO A 186 1.29 -10.42 -26.92
N PRO A 187 1.75 -11.45 -27.65
CA PRO A 187 1.75 -11.46 -29.12
C PRO A 187 0.38 -11.19 -29.77
N LYS A 188 -0.73 -11.50 -29.09
CA LYS A 188 -2.09 -11.19 -29.59
C LYS A 188 -2.36 -9.69 -29.81
N PHE A 189 -1.56 -8.81 -29.21
CA PHE A 189 -1.63 -7.36 -29.41
C PHE A 189 -0.59 -6.85 -30.43
N SER A 190 0.09 -7.72 -31.19
CA SER A 190 1.20 -7.34 -32.07
C SER A 190 0.81 -6.27 -33.09
N ILE A 191 -0.45 -6.26 -33.54
CA ILE A 191 -0.95 -5.28 -34.50
C ILE A 191 -0.83 -3.84 -33.97
N ILE A 192 -1.03 -3.61 -32.67
CA ILE A 192 -0.91 -2.29 -32.06
C ILE A 192 0.53 -1.81 -32.12
N LYS A 193 1.49 -2.69 -31.81
CA LYS A 193 2.92 -2.39 -31.91
C LYS A 193 3.34 -2.09 -33.36
N THR A 194 2.84 -2.86 -34.33
CA THR A 194 3.12 -2.62 -35.76
C THR A 194 2.56 -1.28 -36.22
N ASN A 195 1.33 -0.93 -35.79
CA ASN A 195 0.70 0.35 -36.12
C ASN A 195 1.49 1.53 -35.55
N TYR A 196 1.94 1.43 -34.30
CA TYR A 196 2.79 2.45 -33.66
C TYR A 196 4.10 2.64 -34.42
N ASN A 197 4.82 1.54 -34.71
CA ASN A 197 6.12 1.60 -35.37
C ASN A 197 6.07 2.07 -36.83
N SER A 198 4.88 2.07 -37.45
CA SER A 198 4.66 2.50 -38.83
C SER A 198 4.33 3.99 -38.93
N GLN A 199 4.23 4.69 -37.79
CA GLN A 199 3.96 6.12 -37.68
C GLN A 199 5.17 6.82 -37.05
N ASP A 200 5.50 8.03 -37.52
CA ASP A 200 6.52 8.89 -36.88
C ASP A 200 5.95 9.71 -35.72
N GLU A 201 4.64 9.63 -35.47
CA GLU A 201 3.95 10.35 -34.41
C GLU A 201 4.02 9.60 -33.08
N SER A 202 4.47 10.28 -32.02
CA SER A 202 4.43 9.76 -30.67
C SER A 202 3.00 9.71 -30.14
N TRP A 203 2.59 8.58 -29.57
CA TRP A 203 1.28 8.46 -28.91
C TRP A 203 1.34 9.02 -27.49
N SER A 204 0.24 9.64 -27.06
CA SER A 204 0.01 9.88 -25.63
C SER A 204 -0.33 8.58 -24.90
N ILE A 205 -0.28 8.60 -23.56
CA ILE A 205 -0.75 7.47 -22.74
C ILE A 205 -2.25 7.18 -23.00
N ASN A 206 -3.06 8.22 -23.16
CA ASN A 206 -4.50 8.07 -23.45
C ASN A 206 -4.73 7.44 -24.82
N ASP A 207 -3.93 7.83 -25.82
CA ASP A 207 -3.95 7.23 -27.15
C ASP A 207 -3.64 5.74 -27.13
N LEU A 208 -2.62 5.37 -26.36
CA LEU A 208 -2.27 3.96 -26.15
C LEU A 208 -3.44 3.22 -25.51
N ILE A 209 -3.96 3.71 -24.38
CA ILE A 209 -5.07 3.07 -23.64
C ILE A 209 -6.28 2.84 -24.56
N PHE A 210 -6.67 3.85 -25.33
CA PHE A 210 -7.80 3.74 -26.26
C PHE A 210 -7.59 2.58 -27.26
N ARG A 211 -6.39 2.51 -27.86
CA ARG A 211 -6.06 1.51 -28.89
C ARG A 211 -5.96 0.10 -28.30
N VAL A 212 -5.33 -0.09 -27.14
CA VAL A 212 -5.21 -1.42 -26.53
C VAL A 212 -6.57 -1.95 -26.05
N VAL A 213 -7.44 -1.08 -25.52
CA VAL A 213 -8.80 -1.47 -25.10
C VAL A 213 -9.66 -1.86 -26.29
N SER A 214 -9.62 -1.07 -27.36
CA SER A 214 -10.34 -1.41 -28.59
C SER A 214 -9.89 -2.74 -29.17
N GLU A 215 -8.60 -3.07 -29.07
CA GLU A 215 -8.08 -4.36 -29.54
C GLU A 215 -8.49 -5.52 -28.63
N GLU A 216 -8.45 -5.34 -27.31
CA GLU A 216 -8.94 -6.33 -26.35
C GLU A 216 -10.42 -6.68 -26.59
N GLU A 217 -11.26 -5.69 -26.89
CA GLU A 217 -12.66 -5.91 -27.24
C GLU A 217 -12.87 -6.70 -28.53
N LYS A 218 -11.98 -6.57 -29.53
CA LYS A 218 -12.03 -7.37 -30.75
C LYS A 218 -11.62 -8.80 -30.46
N LEU A 219 -10.51 -8.99 -29.74
CA LEU A 219 -10.00 -10.31 -29.36
C LEU A 219 -10.98 -11.10 -28.49
N ASN A 220 -11.84 -10.43 -27.73
CA ASN A 220 -12.88 -11.09 -26.92
C ASN A 220 -14.14 -11.48 -27.72
N LYS A 221 -14.30 -10.98 -28.95
CA LYS A 221 -15.43 -11.32 -29.84
C LYS A 221 -15.09 -12.45 -30.82
N GLU A 222 -13.82 -12.81 -30.92
CA GLU A 222 -13.30 -13.95 -31.69
C GLU A 222 -13.31 -15.24 -30.85
#